data_AF-A0A9D7YF21-F1
#
_entry.id   AF-A0A9D7YF21-F1
#
_cell.length_a   1.000
_cell.length_b   1.000
_cell.length_c   1.000
_cell.angle_alpha   90.00
_cell.angle_beta   90.00
_cell.angle_gamma   90.00
#
_symmetry.space_group_name_H-M   'P 1'
#
loop_
_entity.id
_entity.type
_entity.pdbx_description
1 polymer ?
#
loop_
_entity_poly.entity_id
_entity_poly.type
_entity_poly.pdbx_seq_one_letter_code
_entity_poly.pdbx_strand_id
1 'polypeptide(L)'
;MRHFLLLGVFILTSALTPAQDVDSSLNPSPGPVLGGHLFQPLVGVPNPFIRTVSQVTVGGGTTLNLQLPIFTIADRIVVAPQGSLAVVSMQASHEQRIKDWLSVYATFRIVGRLGTNVTSLLSQGVNTASTFGLGWKVKVFESKKFLGTLSLDLTNGSVTVVDVDSWIKGIIDSSAIRAENPLVQTKPALLSGLTARTAYAFNETFGLTYFLEAVYGEAIVRGGDPGVYFNTGFGINTDLRPVTDVPMAITAGLVYRQTPSIEDAESSSSVTTGSLRVGYHPCGKWQVRSQESPCITYASF
;
A
#
# COMPACT_ATOMS: atom_id res chain seq x y z
N MET A 1 38.89 -14.85 -2.14
CA MET A 1 38.01 -14.61 -3.30
C MET A 1 37.34 -13.25 -3.13
N ARG A 2 37.92 -12.22 -3.74
CA ARG A 2 37.47 -10.82 -3.69
C ARG A 2 37.10 -10.44 -5.11
N HIS A 3 35.83 -10.53 -5.51
CA HIS A 3 35.31 -9.88 -6.72
C HIS A 3 33.78 -9.80 -6.59
N PHE A 4 33.25 -8.66 -6.12
CA PHE A 4 31.87 -8.22 -6.38
C PHE A 4 31.69 -6.83 -5.75
N LEU A 5 31.86 -5.77 -6.54
CA LEU A 5 31.15 -4.47 -6.43
C LEU A 5 31.85 -3.42 -7.31
N LEU A 6 31.44 -3.38 -8.57
CA LEU A 6 31.47 -2.17 -9.38
C LEU A 6 30.08 -2.06 -10.00
N LEU A 7 29.11 -1.61 -9.19
CA LEU A 7 27.84 -1.14 -9.71
C LEU A 7 28.09 0.27 -10.24
N GLY A 8 28.44 0.35 -11.52
CA GLY A 8 28.60 1.61 -12.23
C GLY A 8 27.27 2.36 -12.24
N VAL A 9 27.22 3.48 -11.53
CA VAL A 9 26.18 4.50 -11.68
C VAL A 9 26.37 5.12 -13.06
N PHE A 10 25.62 4.62 -14.04
CA PHE A 10 25.56 5.22 -15.37
C PHE A 10 24.64 6.44 -15.28
N ILE A 11 25.22 7.60 -14.95
CA ILE A 11 24.55 8.90 -15.15
C ILE A 11 24.56 9.16 -16.66
N LEU A 12 23.53 8.70 -17.35
CA LEU A 12 23.29 9.03 -18.74
C LEU A 12 22.72 10.46 -18.81
N THR A 13 23.58 11.47 -18.80
CA THR A 13 23.21 12.83 -19.21
C THR A 13 23.05 12.86 -20.73
N SER A 14 21.89 12.44 -21.23
CA SER A 14 21.48 12.75 -22.60
C SER A 14 20.84 14.14 -22.59
N ALA A 15 21.64 15.14 -22.95
CA ALA A 15 21.14 16.42 -23.42
C ALA A 15 20.46 16.19 -24.78
N LEU A 16 19.20 15.78 -24.75
CA LEU A 16 18.29 15.81 -25.88
C LEU A 16 17.08 16.61 -25.40
N THR A 17 17.05 17.88 -25.76
CA THR A 17 15.86 18.73 -25.75
C THR A 17 14.95 18.29 -26.91
N PRO A 18 13.85 17.54 -26.68
CA PRO A 18 12.74 17.62 -27.59
C PRO A 18 12.14 19.01 -27.42
N ALA A 19 12.08 19.77 -28.52
CA ALA A 19 11.12 20.85 -28.64
C ALA A 19 9.72 20.22 -28.50
N GLN A 20 9.18 20.24 -27.28
CA GLN A 20 7.77 19.96 -27.08
C GLN A 20 7.03 21.25 -27.43
N ASP A 21 6.34 21.24 -28.56
CA ASP A 21 5.19 22.11 -28.77
C ASP A 21 4.26 21.89 -27.58
N VAL A 22 4.27 22.85 -26.65
CA VAL A 22 3.34 22.88 -25.52
C VAL A 22 2.01 23.34 -26.08
N ASP A 23 1.23 22.41 -26.61
CA ASP A 23 -0.20 22.60 -26.80
C ASP A 23 -0.81 22.92 -25.42
N SER A 24 -1.01 24.22 -25.20
CA SER A 24 -1.32 24.84 -23.91
C SER A 24 -2.81 24.78 -23.58
N SER A 25 -3.50 23.73 -24.02
CA SER A 25 -4.90 23.46 -23.68
C SER A 25 -5.07 22.35 -22.64
N LEU A 26 -3.99 22.00 -21.92
CA LEU A 26 -4.06 21.22 -20.68
C LEU A 26 -4.78 22.04 -19.61
N ASN A 27 -6.12 22.05 -19.64
CA ASN A 27 -6.89 22.25 -18.43
C ASN A 27 -6.51 21.09 -17.50
N PRO A 28 -5.80 21.33 -16.39
CA PRO A 28 -5.47 20.26 -15.46
C PRO A 28 -6.79 19.75 -14.89
N SER A 29 -7.25 18.60 -15.40
CA SER A 29 -8.40 17.91 -14.82
C SER A 29 -8.11 17.70 -13.33
N PRO A 30 -9.00 18.11 -12.41
CA PRO A 30 -8.75 18.13 -10.96
C PRO A 30 -8.66 16.73 -10.32
N GLY A 31 -8.45 15.70 -11.12
CA GLY A 31 -8.26 14.33 -10.70
C GLY A 31 -8.67 13.33 -11.79
N PRO A 32 -8.79 12.05 -11.44
CA PRO A 32 -9.13 11.00 -12.37
C PRO A 32 -10.63 11.05 -12.69
N VAL A 33 -10.97 11.48 -13.89
CA VAL A 33 -12.36 11.61 -14.36
C VAL A 33 -12.66 10.55 -15.41
N LEU A 34 -13.80 9.89 -15.32
CA LEU A 34 -14.33 8.97 -16.34
C LEU A 34 -15.83 9.19 -16.46
N GLY A 35 -16.33 9.42 -17.67
CA GLY A 35 -17.76 9.64 -17.90
C GLY A 35 -18.36 10.81 -17.13
N GLY A 36 -17.56 11.84 -16.84
CA GLY A 36 -17.94 13.00 -16.03
C GLY A 36 -17.86 12.79 -14.52
N HIS A 37 -17.67 11.55 -14.05
CA HIS A 37 -17.49 11.26 -12.63
C HIS A 37 -16.03 11.42 -12.19
N LEU A 38 -15.79 12.15 -11.10
CA LEU A 38 -14.47 12.28 -10.48
C LEU A 38 -14.26 11.19 -9.43
N PHE A 39 -13.30 10.30 -9.69
CA PHE A 39 -12.94 9.25 -8.75
C PHE A 39 -12.01 9.80 -7.66
N GLN A 40 -12.37 9.62 -6.40
CA GLN A 40 -11.44 9.87 -5.31
C GLN A 40 -10.53 8.65 -5.09
N PRO A 41 -9.27 8.85 -4.67
CA PRO A 41 -8.45 7.74 -4.24
C PRO A 41 -9.08 7.06 -3.01
N LEU A 42 -8.90 5.76 -2.89
CA LEU A 42 -9.31 5.01 -1.71
C LEU A 42 -8.10 4.25 -1.16
N VAL A 43 -7.93 4.28 0.16
CA VAL A 43 -6.81 3.58 0.79
C VAL A 43 -6.98 2.07 0.60
N GLY A 44 -5.96 1.45 0.02
CA GLY A 44 -5.93 0.00 -0.21
C GLY A 44 -6.58 -0.48 -1.52
N VAL A 45 -7.33 0.37 -2.22
CA VAL A 45 -7.84 0.09 -3.58
C VAL A 45 -6.98 0.87 -4.59
N PRO A 46 -6.17 0.20 -5.41
CA PRO A 46 -5.25 0.87 -6.30
C PRO A 46 -5.98 1.54 -7.47
N ASN A 47 -5.45 2.68 -7.92
CA ASN A 47 -6.12 3.53 -8.89
C ASN A 47 -5.88 3.06 -10.35
N PRO A 48 -6.94 2.87 -11.17
CA PRO A 48 -6.81 2.39 -12.55
C PRO A 48 -6.34 3.47 -13.54
N PHE A 49 -6.37 4.75 -13.20
CA PHE A 49 -6.08 5.82 -14.14
C PHE A 49 -4.58 5.98 -14.38
N ILE A 50 -4.17 6.10 -15.65
CA ILE A 50 -2.80 6.40 -16.07
C ILE A 50 -2.56 7.90 -15.86
N ARG A 51 -1.69 8.28 -14.91
CA ARG A 51 -1.47 9.69 -14.58
C ARG A 51 -0.09 9.95 -13.99
N THR A 52 0.32 11.22 -13.99
CA THR A 52 1.46 11.66 -13.19
C THR A 52 0.95 12.15 -11.84
N VAL A 53 1.29 11.45 -10.75
CA VAL A 53 0.84 11.82 -9.41
C VAL A 53 1.88 11.42 -8.36
N SER A 54 2.11 12.31 -7.40
CA SER A 54 2.83 12.00 -6.17
C SER A 54 1.84 12.00 -5.02
N GLN A 55 1.88 10.96 -4.18
CA GLN A 55 1.03 10.85 -3.01
C GLN A 55 1.88 10.43 -1.82
N VAL A 56 1.69 11.12 -0.70
CA VAL A 56 2.21 10.72 0.61
C VAL A 56 1.02 10.48 1.51
N THR A 57 0.97 9.31 2.12
CA THR A 57 -0.06 8.91 3.08
C THR A 57 0.63 8.58 4.39
N VAL A 58 0.23 9.25 5.46
CA VAL A 58 0.67 8.94 6.82
C VAL A 58 -0.58 8.57 7.60
N GLY A 59 -0.50 7.50 8.38
CA GLY A 59 -1.61 7.02 9.19
C GLY A 59 -1.11 6.38 10.47
N GLY A 60 -1.97 6.39 11.49
CA GLY A 60 -1.71 5.72 12.75
C GLY A 60 -3.01 5.11 13.28
N GLY A 61 -2.89 4.11 14.14
CA GLY A 61 -4.04 3.44 14.72
C GLY A 61 -3.66 2.56 15.90
N THR A 62 -4.66 1.99 16.55
CA THR A 62 -4.46 1.00 17.61
C THR A 62 -5.39 -0.21 17.41
N THR A 63 -4.96 -1.38 17.85
CA THR A 63 -5.83 -2.55 17.97
C THR A 63 -6.49 -2.56 19.35
N LEU A 64 -7.71 -3.09 19.44
CA LEU A 64 -8.42 -3.25 20.72
C LEU A 64 -8.58 -4.74 21.04
N ASN A 65 -8.32 -5.10 22.30
CA ASN A 65 -8.57 -6.43 22.86
C ASN A 65 -7.98 -7.59 22.02
N LEU A 66 -6.72 -7.44 21.59
CA LEU A 66 -6.03 -8.52 20.88
C LEU A 66 -5.84 -9.69 21.85
N GLN A 67 -6.39 -10.84 21.51
CA GLN A 67 -6.09 -12.09 22.22
C GLN A 67 -4.65 -12.47 21.91
N LEU A 68 -3.80 -12.44 22.93
CA LEU A 68 -2.41 -12.85 22.81
C LEU A 68 -2.31 -14.34 23.13
N PRO A 69 -1.41 -15.06 22.45
CA PRO A 69 -1.15 -16.47 22.79
C PRO A 69 -0.69 -16.58 24.24
N ILE A 70 -1.09 -17.66 24.90
CA ILE A 70 -0.64 -17.97 26.27
C ILE A 70 0.79 -18.49 26.17
N PHE A 71 1.70 -17.94 26.97
CA PHE A 71 3.09 -18.41 27.05
C PHE A 71 3.43 -18.88 28.47
N THR A 72 4.13 -20.00 28.53
CA THR A 72 4.68 -20.57 29.76
C THR A 72 6.15 -20.23 29.87
N ILE A 73 6.53 -19.61 30.99
CA ILE A 73 7.94 -19.38 31.33
C ILE A 73 8.26 -20.34 32.47
N ALA A 74 9.08 -21.36 32.17
CA ALA A 74 9.29 -22.52 33.04
C ALA A 74 7.95 -23.14 33.47
N ASP A 75 7.67 -23.16 34.77
CA ASP A 75 6.48 -23.82 35.34
C ASP A 75 5.30 -22.84 35.58
N ARG A 76 5.44 -21.58 35.18
CA ARG A 76 4.42 -20.53 35.38
C ARG A 76 3.75 -20.18 34.07
N ILE A 77 2.43 -20.37 34.04
CA ILE A 77 1.58 -19.88 32.96
C ILE A 77 1.42 -18.37 33.15
N VAL A 78 1.98 -17.59 32.23
CA VAL A 78 1.70 -16.15 32.17
C VAL A 78 0.47 -15.99 31.29
N VAL A 79 -0.70 -15.85 31.93
CA VAL A 79 -1.94 -15.58 31.21
C VAL A 79 -1.93 -14.11 30.81
N ALA A 80 -1.82 -13.89 29.51
CA ALA A 80 -1.78 -12.60 28.85
C ALA A 80 -3.09 -12.39 28.08
N PRO A 81 -4.26 -12.27 28.74
CA PRO A 81 -5.53 -12.49 28.04
C PRO A 81 -5.84 -11.41 27.00
N GLN A 82 -5.29 -10.20 27.16
CA GLN A 82 -5.58 -9.06 26.28
C GLN A 82 -4.39 -8.09 26.19
N GLY A 83 -4.13 -7.62 24.97
CA GLY A 83 -3.21 -6.51 24.71
C GLY A 83 -3.72 -5.58 23.61
N SER A 84 -3.03 -4.46 23.43
CA SER A 84 -3.21 -3.61 22.25
C SER A 84 -1.88 -3.38 21.54
N LEU A 85 -1.97 -3.04 20.27
CA LEU A 85 -0.85 -2.70 19.41
C LEU A 85 -1.08 -1.29 18.87
N ALA A 86 -0.08 -0.44 18.96
CA ALA A 86 -0.03 0.80 18.22
C ALA A 86 0.57 0.53 16.84
N VAL A 87 -0.01 1.14 15.81
CA VAL A 87 0.41 1.02 14.42
C VAL A 87 0.68 2.41 13.89
N VAL A 88 1.82 2.59 13.23
CA VAL A 88 2.15 3.79 12.47
C VAL A 88 2.50 3.34 11.05
N SER A 89 2.04 4.09 10.06
CA SER A 89 2.29 3.79 8.66
C SER A 89 2.60 5.05 7.89
N MET A 90 3.55 4.93 6.97
CA MET A 90 3.87 5.94 5.98
C MET A 90 3.96 5.26 4.63
N GLN A 91 3.39 5.86 3.61
CA GLN A 91 3.49 5.41 2.23
C GLN A 91 3.71 6.61 1.33
N ALA A 92 4.82 6.61 0.61
CA ALA A 92 5.06 7.50 -0.50
C ALA A 92 4.89 6.72 -1.81
N SER A 93 4.22 7.31 -2.79
CA SER A 93 4.08 6.74 -4.11
C SER A 93 4.21 7.82 -5.16
N HIS A 94 4.93 7.52 -6.23
CA HIS A 94 5.03 8.38 -7.39
C HIS A 94 4.71 7.54 -8.64
N GLU A 95 3.74 7.99 -9.41
CA GLU A 95 3.41 7.45 -10.72
C GLU A 95 3.76 8.52 -11.76
N GLN A 96 4.45 8.11 -12.81
CA GLN A 96 4.81 8.94 -13.95
C GLN A 96 4.11 8.37 -15.19
N ARG A 97 3.22 9.16 -15.79
CA ARG A 97 2.68 8.88 -17.12
C ARG A 97 3.78 9.05 -18.15
N ILE A 98 4.05 7.98 -18.91
CA ILE A 98 4.99 7.98 -20.04
C ILE A 98 4.23 8.22 -21.35
N LYS A 99 3.10 7.52 -21.51
CA LYS A 99 2.12 7.68 -22.60
C LYS A 99 0.72 7.58 -22.03
N ASP A 100 -0.31 7.95 -22.80
CA ASP A 100 -1.71 7.88 -22.36
C ASP A 100 -2.21 6.46 -22.02
N TRP A 101 -1.45 5.44 -22.43
CA TRP A 101 -1.72 4.04 -22.16
C TRP A 101 -0.69 3.39 -21.24
N LEU A 102 0.38 4.10 -20.84
CA LEU A 102 1.48 3.52 -20.06
C LEU A 102 1.97 4.48 -18.98
N SER A 103 2.04 3.97 -17.75
CA SER A 103 2.69 4.64 -16.62
C SER A 103 3.66 3.70 -15.93
N VAL A 104 4.68 4.28 -15.32
CA VAL A 104 5.61 3.61 -14.42
C VAL A 104 5.40 4.21 -13.04
N TYR A 105 5.43 3.40 -11.99
CA TYR A 105 5.31 3.90 -10.63
C TYR A 105 6.33 3.27 -9.70
N ALA A 106 6.67 4.04 -8.68
CA ALA A 106 7.45 3.62 -7.53
C ALA A 106 6.60 3.81 -6.27
N THR A 107 6.72 2.87 -5.34
CA THR A 107 6.09 2.92 -4.04
C THR A 107 7.13 2.65 -2.97
N PHE A 108 7.03 3.39 -1.88
CA PHE A 108 7.82 3.18 -0.69
C PHE A 108 6.86 3.19 0.49
N ARG A 109 6.87 2.14 1.30
CA ARG A 109 6.00 2.01 2.46
C ARG A 109 6.83 1.58 3.66
N ILE A 110 6.55 2.20 4.79
CA ILE A 110 7.04 1.81 6.11
C ILE A 110 5.82 1.59 6.99
N VAL A 111 5.78 0.46 7.70
CA VAL A 111 4.78 0.18 8.73
C VAL A 111 5.51 -0.22 9.99
N GLY A 112 5.25 0.48 11.09
CA GLY A 112 5.70 0.14 12.43
C GLY A 112 4.54 -0.38 13.26
N ARG A 113 4.78 -1.42 14.04
CA ARG A 113 3.87 -1.97 15.04
C ARG A 113 4.60 -2.05 16.39
N LEU A 114 3.96 -1.57 17.43
CA LEU A 114 4.50 -1.52 18.79
C LEU A 114 3.47 -2.05 19.79
N GLY A 115 3.87 -2.98 20.65
CA GLY A 115 3.08 -3.36 21.82
C GLY A 115 2.87 -2.19 22.78
N THR A 116 1.61 -1.90 23.12
CA THR A 116 1.25 -0.78 24.02
C THR A 116 1.36 -1.11 25.50
N ASN A 117 1.37 -2.39 25.87
CA ASN A 117 1.54 -2.84 27.25
C ASN A 117 2.71 -3.83 27.34
N VAL A 118 3.23 -4.06 28.56
CA VAL A 118 4.38 -4.94 28.80
C VAL A 118 4.14 -6.32 28.20
N THR A 119 2.93 -6.85 28.34
CA THR A 119 2.54 -8.14 27.81
C THR A 119 2.59 -8.20 26.29
N SER A 120 2.00 -7.24 25.57
CA SER A 120 2.03 -7.21 24.10
C SER A 120 3.41 -6.86 23.57
N LEU A 121 4.20 -6.05 24.30
CA LEU A 121 5.59 -5.79 23.96
C LEU A 121 6.44 -7.05 24.07
N LEU A 122 6.25 -7.87 25.10
CA LEU A 122 6.96 -9.13 25.29
C LEU A 122 6.53 -10.19 24.27
N SER A 123 5.23 -10.29 23.96
CA SER A 123 4.70 -11.35 23.09
C SER A 123 4.71 -11.03 21.59
N GLN A 124 4.60 -9.74 21.21
CA GLN A 124 4.52 -9.30 19.82
C GLN A 124 5.71 -8.43 19.40
N GLY A 125 6.49 -7.94 20.37
CA GLY A 125 7.72 -7.21 20.09
C GLY A 125 7.53 -5.82 19.49
N VAL A 126 8.60 -5.35 18.85
CA VAL A 126 8.60 -4.17 17.98
C VAL A 126 8.86 -4.65 16.56
N ASN A 127 7.87 -4.45 15.69
CA ASN A 127 7.96 -4.91 14.31
C ASN A 127 7.95 -3.71 13.39
N THR A 128 8.93 -3.66 12.49
CA THR A 128 8.98 -2.67 11.42
C THR A 128 9.09 -3.38 10.10
N ALA A 129 8.23 -3.02 9.16
CA ALA A 129 8.27 -3.52 7.79
C ALA A 129 8.50 -2.35 6.85
N SER A 130 9.49 -2.48 5.97
CA SER A 130 9.74 -1.53 4.89
C SER A 130 9.62 -2.24 3.56
N THR A 131 8.96 -1.62 2.60
CA THR A 131 8.76 -2.18 1.26
C THR A 131 8.99 -1.11 0.21
N PHE A 132 9.77 -1.44 -0.80
CA PHE A 132 9.97 -0.67 -2.00
C PHE A 132 9.41 -1.44 -3.19
N GLY A 133 8.50 -0.83 -3.94
CA GLY A 133 7.88 -1.42 -5.11
C GLY A 133 8.13 -0.59 -6.36
N LEU A 134 8.37 -1.26 -7.47
CA LEU A 134 8.36 -0.69 -8.82
C LEU A 134 7.29 -1.40 -9.64
N GLY A 135 6.60 -0.68 -10.51
CA GLY A 135 5.60 -1.30 -11.37
C GLY A 135 5.35 -0.55 -12.66
N TRP A 136 4.77 -1.28 -13.61
CA TRP A 136 4.33 -0.79 -14.90
C TRP A 136 2.84 -0.99 -15.01
N LYS A 137 2.09 0.07 -15.31
CA LYS A 137 0.65 0.03 -15.48
C LYS A 137 0.28 0.40 -16.91
N VAL A 138 -0.45 -0.51 -17.55
CA VAL A 138 -0.85 -0.46 -18.95
C VAL A 138 -2.37 -0.35 -19.03
N LYS A 139 -2.86 0.61 -19.81
CA LYS A 139 -4.27 0.73 -20.16
C LYS A 139 -4.61 -0.30 -21.23
N VAL A 140 -5.53 -1.19 -20.89
CA VAL A 140 -5.97 -2.28 -21.78
C VAL A 140 -7.20 -1.86 -22.57
N PHE A 141 -8.13 -1.19 -21.90
CA PHE A 141 -9.40 -0.81 -22.51
C PHE A 141 -9.93 0.49 -21.89
N GLU A 142 -10.51 1.36 -22.71
CA GLU A 142 -11.13 2.61 -22.29
C GLU A 142 -12.35 2.90 -23.14
N SER A 143 -13.43 3.31 -22.49
CA SER A 143 -14.66 3.82 -23.10
C SER A 143 -15.15 5.03 -22.32
N LYS A 144 -16.25 5.65 -22.74
CA LYS A 144 -16.82 6.81 -22.05
C LYS A 144 -17.12 6.55 -20.57
N LYS A 145 -17.45 5.33 -20.18
CA LYS A 145 -17.89 4.99 -18.81
C LYS A 145 -17.06 3.89 -18.14
N PHE A 146 -16.15 3.24 -18.86
CA PHE A 146 -15.38 2.12 -18.34
C PHE A 146 -13.90 2.27 -18.69
N LEU A 147 -13.03 2.00 -17.72
CA LEU A 147 -11.58 1.97 -17.87
C LEU A 147 -11.04 0.67 -17.26
N GLY A 148 -10.19 -0.04 -17.98
CA GLY A 148 -9.51 -1.26 -17.54
C GLY A 148 -8.00 -1.15 -17.74
N THR A 149 -7.24 -1.53 -16.71
CA THR A 149 -5.78 -1.52 -16.71
C THR A 149 -5.22 -2.79 -16.12
N LEU A 150 -4.02 -3.16 -16.57
CA LEU A 150 -3.20 -4.21 -16.00
C LEU A 150 -1.91 -3.60 -15.48
N SER A 151 -1.35 -4.12 -14.40
CA SER A 151 0.03 -3.84 -14.01
C SER A 151 0.82 -5.08 -13.68
N LEU A 152 2.12 -4.95 -13.89
CA LEU A 152 3.12 -5.81 -13.32
C LEU A 152 3.84 -5.04 -12.20
N ASP A 153 3.97 -5.68 -11.05
CA ASP A 153 4.50 -5.13 -9.81
C ASP A 153 5.70 -5.97 -9.37
N LEU A 154 6.80 -5.31 -8.97
CA LEU A 154 7.94 -5.94 -8.32
C LEU A 154 8.18 -5.23 -6.99
N THR A 155 8.05 -5.95 -5.89
CA THR A 155 8.17 -5.41 -4.54
C THR A 155 9.30 -6.13 -3.80
N ASN A 156 10.30 -5.36 -3.39
CA ASN A 156 11.33 -5.81 -2.47
C ASN A 156 11.01 -5.24 -1.08
N GLY A 157 10.92 -6.10 -0.09
CA GLY A 157 10.64 -5.72 1.29
C GLY A 157 11.65 -6.27 2.27
N SER A 158 11.71 -5.65 3.44
CA SER A 158 12.37 -6.21 4.60
C SER A 158 11.46 -6.09 5.82
N VAL A 159 11.40 -7.15 6.61
CA VAL A 159 10.71 -7.16 7.90
C VAL A 159 11.75 -7.30 8.99
N THR A 160 11.81 -6.30 9.88
CA THR A 160 12.64 -6.32 11.08
C THR A 160 11.73 -6.60 12.28
N VAL A 161 11.98 -7.72 12.94
CA VAL A 161 11.26 -8.20 14.11
C VAL A 161 12.21 -8.14 15.30
N VAL A 162 11.78 -7.50 16.39
CA VAL A 162 12.44 -7.59 17.69
C VAL A 162 11.67 -8.61 18.53
N ASP A 163 12.19 -9.84 18.58
CA ASP A 163 11.53 -10.96 19.27
C ASP A 163 12.24 -11.26 20.59
N VAL A 164 11.70 -10.70 21.67
CA VAL A 164 12.25 -10.83 23.02
C VAL A 164 12.05 -12.25 23.56
N ASP A 165 10.93 -12.91 23.24
CA ASP A 165 10.62 -14.26 23.73
C ASP A 165 11.56 -15.30 23.14
N SER A 166 11.72 -15.30 21.81
CA SER A 166 12.67 -16.20 21.14
C SER A 166 14.11 -15.96 21.61
N TRP A 167 14.47 -14.71 21.89
CA TRP A 167 15.79 -14.37 22.43
C TRP A 167 16.00 -14.92 23.85
N ILE A 168 15.02 -14.77 24.75
CA ILE A 168 15.08 -15.30 26.12
C ILE A 168 15.17 -16.82 26.10
N LYS A 169 14.31 -17.50 25.34
CA LYS A 169 14.34 -18.97 25.17
C LYS A 169 15.69 -19.43 24.65
N GLY A 170 16.22 -18.74 23.63
CA GLY A 170 17.54 -19.03 23.09
C GLY A 170 18.67 -18.92 24.11
N ILE A 171 18.61 -17.95 25.04
CA ILE A 171 19.61 -17.82 26.12
C ILE A 171 19.45 -18.94 27.16
N ILE A 172 18.22 -19.27 27.54
CA ILE A 172 17.96 -20.35 28.51
C ILE A 172 18.48 -21.68 27.95
N ASP A 173 18.17 -21.98 26.70
CA ASP A 173 18.51 -23.27 26.07
C ASP A 173 20.01 -23.40 25.77
N SER A 174 20.66 -22.31 25.36
CA SER A 174 22.09 -22.33 24.99
C SER A 174 23.04 -21.86 26.08
N SER A 175 22.50 -21.40 27.23
CA SER A 175 23.22 -20.80 28.36
C SER A 175 24.16 -19.63 27.99
N ALA A 176 24.01 -19.04 26.80
CA ALA A 176 24.88 -17.98 26.30
C ALA A 176 24.17 -17.14 25.22
N ILE A 177 24.63 -15.89 25.02
CA ILE A 177 24.22 -15.08 23.88
C ILE A 177 25.03 -15.55 22.66
N ARG A 178 24.37 -16.10 21.65
CA ARG A 178 25.00 -16.61 20.42
C ARG A 178 24.47 -15.88 19.19
N ALA A 179 25.26 -15.87 18.12
CA ALA A 179 24.85 -15.32 16.82
C ALA A 179 23.62 -16.02 16.23
N GLU A 180 23.34 -17.24 16.70
CA GLU A 180 22.21 -18.07 16.30
C GLU A 180 20.87 -17.60 16.89
N ASN A 181 20.91 -16.82 17.98
CA ASN A 181 19.76 -16.30 18.72
C ASN A 181 19.78 -14.76 18.78
N PRO A 182 19.69 -14.04 17.64
CA PRO A 182 19.72 -12.59 17.65
C PRO A 182 18.38 -12.02 18.14
N LEU A 183 18.46 -10.99 18.99
CA LEU A 183 17.29 -10.22 19.45
C LEU A 183 16.57 -9.51 18.29
N VAL A 184 17.32 -9.11 17.27
CA VAL A 184 16.81 -8.40 16.08
C VAL A 184 17.02 -9.28 14.87
N GLN A 185 15.94 -9.56 14.14
CA GLN A 185 15.96 -10.34 12.91
C GLN A 185 15.42 -9.51 11.76
N THR A 186 16.20 -9.34 10.69
CA THR A 186 15.75 -8.70 9.46
C THR A 186 15.69 -9.73 8.34
N LYS A 187 14.53 -9.85 7.68
CA LYS A 187 14.29 -10.80 6.60
C LYS A 187 13.94 -10.06 5.31
N PRO A 188 14.75 -10.17 4.24
CA PRO A 188 14.36 -9.67 2.93
C PRO A 188 13.29 -10.58 2.32
N ALA A 189 12.42 -10.02 1.50
CA ALA A 189 11.44 -10.75 0.70
C ALA A 189 11.27 -10.08 -0.66
N LEU A 190 11.25 -10.89 -1.73
CA LEU A 190 10.92 -10.43 -3.07
C LEU A 190 9.56 -10.98 -3.50
N LEU A 191 8.68 -10.07 -3.94
CA LEU A 191 7.35 -10.37 -4.42
C LEU A 191 7.17 -9.81 -5.83
N SER A 192 6.48 -10.55 -6.68
CA SER A 192 6.03 -10.13 -8.00
C SER A 192 4.50 -10.20 -8.06
N GLY A 193 3.85 -9.18 -8.61
CA GLY A 193 2.39 -9.08 -8.66
C GLY A 193 1.88 -8.80 -10.05
N LEU A 194 0.74 -9.39 -10.41
CA LEU A 194 -0.05 -9.02 -11.58
C LEU A 194 -1.39 -8.48 -11.08
N THR A 195 -1.68 -7.22 -11.40
CA THR A 195 -2.92 -6.56 -10.94
C THR A 195 -3.79 -6.13 -12.10
N ALA A 196 -5.04 -6.59 -12.13
CA ALA A 196 -6.10 -6.02 -12.96
C ALA A 196 -6.89 -4.98 -12.17
N ARG A 197 -7.09 -3.79 -12.73
CA ARG A 197 -7.85 -2.69 -12.13
C ARG A 197 -8.87 -2.16 -13.10
N THR A 198 -10.05 -1.86 -12.59
CA THR A 198 -11.16 -1.33 -13.39
C THR A 198 -11.81 -0.15 -12.68
N ALA A 199 -12.30 0.80 -13.47
CA ALA A 199 -13.21 1.85 -13.03
C ALA A 199 -14.45 1.87 -13.94
N TYR A 200 -15.62 2.03 -13.34
CA TYR A 200 -16.89 2.17 -14.03
C TYR A 200 -17.66 3.36 -13.47
N ALA A 201 -17.99 4.32 -14.33
CA ALA A 201 -18.81 5.48 -14.01
C ALA A 201 -20.26 5.21 -14.42
N PHE A 202 -21.15 4.99 -13.43
CA PHE A 202 -22.57 4.80 -13.71
C PHE A 202 -23.17 6.08 -14.30
N ASN A 203 -22.86 7.21 -13.65
CA ASN A 203 -23.20 8.57 -14.00
C ASN A 203 -22.18 9.53 -13.35
N GLU A 204 -22.37 10.85 -13.46
CA GLU A 204 -21.45 11.84 -12.88
C GLU A 204 -21.37 11.76 -11.34
N THR A 205 -22.40 11.21 -10.68
CA THR A 205 -22.49 11.10 -9.22
C THR A 205 -21.88 9.82 -8.68
N PHE A 206 -22.05 8.68 -9.35
CA PHE A 206 -21.65 7.38 -8.81
C PHE A 206 -20.62 6.68 -9.68
N GLY A 207 -19.56 6.21 -9.04
CA GLY A 207 -18.51 5.40 -9.65
C GLY A 207 -18.18 4.16 -8.82
N LEU A 208 -17.69 3.14 -9.51
CA LEU A 208 -17.15 1.92 -8.93
C LEU A 208 -15.70 1.75 -9.37
N THR A 209 -14.85 1.35 -8.45
CA THR A 209 -13.51 0.84 -8.72
C THR A 209 -13.42 -0.58 -8.22
N TYR A 210 -12.71 -1.44 -8.95
CA TYR A 210 -12.48 -2.83 -8.57
C TYR A 210 -11.07 -3.24 -8.98
N PHE A 211 -10.46 -4.11 -8.18
CA PHE A 211 -9.20 -4.74 -8.54
C PHE A 211 -9.15 -6.22 -8.15
N LEU A 212 -8.32 -6.94 -8.91
CA LEU A 212 -7.92 -8.31 -8.65
C LEU A 212 -6.41 -8.39 -8.82
N GLU A 213 -5.73 -8.98 -7.87
CA GLU A 213 -4.27 -9.08 -7.85
C GLU A 213 -3.87 -10.51 -7.51
N ALA A 214 -2.93 -11.04 -8.28
CA ALA A 214 -2.23 -12.27 -7.98
C ALA A 214 -0.77 -11.94 -7.70
N VAL A 215 -0.27 -12.31 -6.51
CA VAL A 215 1.10 -12.07 -6.06
C VAL A 215 1.81 -13.40 -5.91
N TYR A 216 3.02 -13.51 -6.43
CA TYR A 216 3.91 -14.66 -6.24
C TYR A 216 5.21 -14.19 -5.61
N GLY A 217 5.71 -14.90 -4.60
CA GLY A 217 7.03 -14.63 -4.07
C GLY A 217 7.37 -15.36 -2.79
N GLU A 218 8.50 -14.97 -2.21
CA GLU A 218 9.11 -15.64 -1.06
C GLU A 218 8.24 -15.54 0.20
N ALA A 219 8.22 -16.62 0.99
CA ALA A 219 7.62 -16.59 2.31
C ALA A 219 8.45 -15.68 3.24
N ILE A 220 7.77 -14.96 4.13
CA ILE A 220 8.40 -14.09 5.15
C ILE A 220 9.05 -14.95 6.26
N VAL A 221 8.70 -16.23 6.36
CA VAL A 221 9.20 -17.20 7.37
C VAL A 221 10.46 -17.92 6.88
N ARG A 222 11.33 -18.31 7.81
CA ARG A 222 12.60 -18.99 7.50
C ARG A 222 12.30 -20.38 6.95
N GLY A 223 12.69 -20.64 5.69
CA GLY A 223 12.51 -21.93 5.04
C GLY A 223 11.10 -22.19 4.48
N GLY A 224 10.24 -21.16 4.42
CA GLY A 224 8.94 -21.31 3.76
C GLY A 224 9.07 -21.28 2.25
N ASP A 225 8.31 -22.15 1.58
CA ASP A 225 8.27 -22.20 0.13
C ASP A 225 7.59 -20.96 -0.46
N PRO A 226 8.00 -20.50 -1.66
CA PRO A 226 7.33 -19.41 -2.33
C PRO A 226 5.87 -19.77 -2.63
N GLY A 227 4.97 -18.80 -2.48
CA GLY A 227 3.53 -19.00 -2.56
C GLY A 227 2.85 -18.03 -3.53
N VAL A 228 1.63 -18.38 -3.94
CA VAL A 228 0.72 -17.49 -4.69
C VAL A 228 -0.36 -16.98 -3.74
N TYR A 229 -0.59 -15.67 -3.75
CA TYR A 229 -1.57 -14.98 -2.92
C TYR A 229 -2.53 -14.19 -3.79
N PHE A 230 -3.81 -14.16 -3.42
CA PHE A 230 -4.83 -13.40 -4.12
C PHE A 230 -5.36 -12.27 -3.26
N ASN A 231 -5.38 -11.08 -3.85
CA ASN A 231 -6.00 -9.90 -3.25
C ASN A 231 -7.10 -9.38 -4.17
N THR A 232 -8.17 -8.88 -3.57
CA THR A 232 -9.26 -8.25 -4.31
C THR A 232 -9.89 -7.16 -3.48
N GLY A 233 -10.55 -6.22 -4.14
CA GLY A 233 -11.33 -5.23 -3.45
C GLY A 233 -12.09 -4.35 -4.41
N PHE A 234 -13.04 -3.62 -3.86
CA PHE A 234 -13.82 -2.64 -4.59
C PHE A 234 -14.01 -1.38 -3.76
N GLY A 235 -14.25 -0.27 -4.44
CA GLY A 235 -14.61 1.00 -3.83
C GLY A 235 -15.75 1.65 -4.60
N ILE A 236 -16.76 2.11 -3.88
CA ILE A 236 -17.85 2.92 -4.41
C ILE A 236 -17.54 4.37 -4.08
N ASN A 237 -17.60 5.23 -5.09
CA ASN A 237 -17.40 6.67 -4.97
C ASN A 237 -18.71 7.40 -5.27
N THR A 238 -19.02 8.41 -4.48
CA THR A 238 -20.12 9.35 -4.69
C THR A 238 -19.56 10.76 -4.78
N ASP A 239 -19.78 11.45 -5.89
CA ASP A 239 -19.48 12.86 -6.13
C ASP A 239 -20.77 13.67 -6.09
N LEU A 240 -20.91 14.54 -5.08
CA LEU A 240 -22.14 15.29 -4.85
C LEU A 240 -22.23 16.58 -5.67
N ARG A 241 -21.13 16.97 -6.34
CA ARG A 241 -21.06 18.22 -7.11
C ARG A 241 -22.12 18.32 -8.22
N PRO A 242 -22.38 17.29 -9.03
CA PRO A 242 -23.37 17.38 -10.11
C PRO A 242 -24.81 17.59 -9.62
N VAL A 243 -25.11 17.22 -8.37
CA VAL A 243 -26.49 17.22 -7.84
C VAL A 243 -26.73 18.37 -6.88
N THR A 244 -25.75 18.73 -6.04
CA THR A 244 -25.95 19.65 -4.91
C THR A 244 -25.09 20.90 -4.97
N ASP A 245 -24.21 21.03 -5.98
CA ASP A 245 -23.13 22.03 -6.04
C ASP A 245 -22.13 21.98 -4.87
N VAL A 246 -22.31 21.08 -3.91
CA VAL A 246 -21.43 20.95 -2.76
C VAL A 246 -20.17 20.18 -3.18
N PRO A 247 -18.97 20.72 -2.95
CA PRO A 247 -17.70 20.08 -3.27
C PRO A 247 -17.34 18.95 -2.29
N MET A 248 -18.26 18.04 -2.06
CA MET A 248 -18.06 16.87 -1.20
C MET A 248 -18.17 15.59 -2.01
N ALA A 249 -17.35 14.62 -1.64
CA ALA A 249 -17.46 13.28 -2.15
C ALA A 249 -17.22 12.27 -1.02
N ILE A 250 -17.94 11.16 -1.10
CA ILE A 250 -17.92 10.08 -0.13
C ILE A 250 -17.45 8.84 -0.86
N THR A 251 -16.42 8.18 -0.32
CA THR A 251 -15.91 6.94 -0.88
C THR A 251 -15.87 5.88 0.21
N ALA A 252 -16.42 4.71 -0.08
CA ALA A 252 -16.33 3.56 0.80
C ALA A 252 -15.72 2.39 0.01
N GLY A 253 -15.00 1.50 0.68
CA GLY A 253 -14.63 0.26 0.04
C GLY A 253 -14.18 -0.83 0.99
N LEU A 254 -14.02 -1.99 0.37
CA LEU A 254 -13.71 -3.24 1.03
C LEU A 254 -12.55 -3.90 0.29
N VAL A 255 -11.55 -4.32 1.04
CA VAL A 255 -10.36 -4.97 0.51
C VAL A 255 -10.13 -6.27 1.26
N TYR A 256 -10.00 -7.36 0.52
CA TYR A 256 -9.59 -8.66 1.02
C TYR A 256 -8.15 -8.93 0.56
N ARG A 257 -7.26 -9.27 1.50
CA ARG A 257 -5.88 -9.63 1.19
C ARG A 257 -5.51 -10.96 1.80
N GLN A 258 -4.77 -11.75 1.04
CA GLN A 258 -4.04 -12.90 1.55
C GLN A 258 -2.58 -12.50 1.78
N THR A 259 -2.07 -12.78 2.97
CA THR A 259 -0.68 -12.53 3.34
C THR A 259 0.02 -13.83 3.71
N PRO A 260 1.33 -13.95 3.41
CA PRO A 260 2.14 -15.03 3.97
C PRO A 260 1.99 -15.00 5.50
N SER A 261 1.74 -16.15 6.13
CA SER A 261 1.82 -16.20 7.60
C SER A 261 3.25 -15.88 8.04
N ILE A 262 3.37 -15.30 9.24
CA ILE A 262 4.65 -15.00 9.89
C ILE A 262 5.05 -16.14 10.85
N GLU A 263 4.09 -16.97 11.25
CA GLU A 263 4.27 -18.01 12.27
C GLU A 263 4.51 -19.39 11.65
N ASP A 264 3.82 -19.74 10.55
CA ASP A 264 3.91 -21.06 9.89
C ASP A 264 4.03 -20.93 8.37
N ALA A 265 4.98 -21.62 7.75
CA ALA A 265 5.21 -21.58 6.30
C ALA A 265 4.02 -22.08 5.47
N GLU A 266 3.16 -22.94 6.03
CA GLU A 266 2.00 -23.53 5.32
C GLU A 266 0.69 -22.81 5.58
N SER A 267 0.65 -21.87 6.53
CA SER A 267 -0.57 -21.14 6.87
C SER A 267 -0.65 -19.84 6.04
N SER A 268 -1.79 -19.57 5.42
CA SER A 268 -2.07 -18.26 4.82
C SER A 268 -2.98 -17.47 5.76
N SER A 269 -2.60 -16.25 6.07
CA SER A 269 -3.47 -15.34 6.84
C SER A 269 -4.28 -14.51 5.85
N SER A 270 -5.55 -14.26 6.17
CA SER A 270 -6.39 -13.36 5.38
C SER A 270 -6.85 -12.18 6.21
N VAL A 271 -6.89 -11.00 5.59
CA VAL A 271 -7.29 -9.76 6.23
C VAL A 271 -8.32 -9.07 5.35
N THR A 272 -9.49 -8.80 5.92
CA THR A 272 -10.50 -7.94 5.32
C THR A 272 -10.42 -6.56 5.95
N THR A 273 -10.29 -5.52 5.14
CA THR A 273 -10.24 -4.12 5.57
C THR A 273 -11.39 -3.35 4.95
N GLY A 274 -12.19 -2.70 5.78
CA GLY A 274 -13.15 -1.68 5.34
C GLY A 274 -12.54 -0.29 5.47
N SER A 275 -12.85 0.61 4.54
CA SER A 275 -12.49 2.02 4.64
C SER A 275 -13.64 2.92 4.24
N LEU A 276 -13.75 4.06 4.92
CA LEU A 276 -14.68 5.14 4.60
C LEU A 276 -13.90 6.44 4.53
N ARG A 277 -14.18 7.24 3.51
CA ARG A 277 -13.53 8.52 3.27
C ARG A 277 -14.55 9.57 2.92
N VAL A 278 -14.43 10.73 3.54
CA VAL A 278 -15.14 11.94 3.13
C VAL A 278 -14.08 12.92 2.63
N GLY A 279 -14.13 13.25 1.34
CA GLY A 279 -13.21 14.20 0.72
C GLY A 279 -13.95 15.49 0.36
N TYR A 280 -13.25 16.61 0.53
CA TYR A 280 -13.71 17.94 0.20
C TYR A 280 -12.84 18.52 -0.93
N HIS A 281 -13.48 19.07 -1.97
CA HIS A 281 -12.83 19.54 -3.20
C HIS A 281 -13.22 20.99 -3.53
N PRO A 282 -12.69 21.99 -2.80
CA PRO A 282 -13.20 23.37 -2.83
C PRO A 282 -13.16 24.07 -4.19
N CYS A 283 -12.59 23.47 -5.24
CA CYS A 283 -12.63 24.02 -6.59
C CYS A 283 -14.07 24.07 -7.09
N GLY A 284 -14.64 25.28 -7.05
CA GLY A 284 -16.00 25.60 -7.49
C GLY A 284 -16.25 25.33 -8.97
N LYS A 285 -17.51 25.54 -9.39
CA LYS A 285 -17.92 25.49 -10.81
C LYS A 285 -16.93 26.29 -11.64
N TRP A 286 -16.16 25.60 -12.48
CA TRP A 286 -15.27 26.21 -13.46
C TRP A 286 -16.11 27.02 -14.45
N GLN A 287 -16.40 28.27 -14.11
CA GLN A 287 -16.66 29.27 -15.13
C GLN A 287 -15.38 29.42 -15.92
N VAL A 288 -15.49 29.28 -17.24
CA VAL A 288 -14.41 29.41 -18.21
C VAL A 288 -13.85 30.85 -18.15
N ARG A 289 -12.97 31.14 -17.20
CA ARG A 289 -12.10 32.32 -17.17
C ARG A 289 -10.81 31.99 -16.44
N SER A 290 -9.75 31.87 -17.24
CA SER A 290 -8.32 31.99 -16.92
C SER A 290 -7.83 31.50 -15.55
N GLN A 291 -7.11 30.38 -15.60
CA GLN A 291 -5.80 30.18 -14.97
C GLN A 291 -5.72 30.36 -13.44
N GLU A 292 -6.19 29.36 -12.68
CA GLU A 292 -5.73 29.13 -11.30
C GLU A 292 -5.40 27.65 -11.05
N SER A 293 -4.35 27.44 -10.25
CA SER A 293 -3.64 26.19 -9.98
C SER A 293 -4.49 25.13 -9.25
N PRO A 294 -4.24 23.82 -9.44
CA PRO A 294 -4.98 22.78 -8.73
C PRO A 294 -4.53 22.66 -7.27
N CYS A 295 -5.38 23.08 -6.33
CA CYS A 295 -5.25 22.75 -4.91
C CYS A 295 -6.12 21.53 -4.58
N ILE A 296 -5.50 20.44 -4.15
CA ILE A 296 -6.22 19.27 -3.62
C ILE A 296 -5.70 18.97 -2.21
N THR A 297 -6.56 19.13 -1.21
CA THR A 297 -6.30 18.73 0.17
C THR A 297 -7.23 17.59 0.54
N TYR A 298 -6.70 16.59 1.22
CA TYR A 298 -7.38 15.35 1.51
C TYR A 298 -7.25 15.04 3.01
N ALA A 299 -8.36 14.87 3.71
CA ALA A 299 -8.40 14.20 5.00
C ALA A 299 -8.80 12.73 4.80
N SER A 300 -8.15 11.82 5.51
CA SER A 300 -8.51 10.40 5.59
C SER A 300 -8.60 10.08 7.08
N PHE A 301 -9.67 9.43 7.50
CA PHE A 301 -9.91 8.98 8.87
C PHE A 301 -9.88 7.46 8.94
#